data_AF-A0A8B6BMY5-F1
#
_entry.id   AF-A0A8B6BMY5-F1
#
_cell.length_a   1.000
_cell.length_b   1.000
_cell.length_c   1.000
_cell.angle_alpha   90.00
_cell.angle_beta   90.00
_cell.angle_gamma   90.00
#
_symmetry.space_group_name_H-M   'P 1'
#
loop_
_entity.id
_entity.type
_entity.pdbx_description
1 polymer ?
#
loop_
_entity_poly.entity_id
_entity_poly.type
_entity_poly.pdbx_seq_one_letter_code
_entity_poly.pdbx_strand_id
1 'polypeptide(L)'
;MPLFIQILDQAKLVKLPIEQQPFGLQKHLHYGESESLDYRLKATAACINEGRSYLSETFKEHGLSPGSYTVPYNLKKDMERECRQQKATQLDKKLRRLQLKEERMTSKGACEASEGATYDSEISLGDKDADIHQIPNATPKPTFSKVEGLINTTTSFIIMDLETTDLIRQNVIPHITQIAAVVEHDTGSQFSCYVVPKAPMSSGAEDITGIMWDGTNLRLNGKVVAALPIFEALSNFFLWLQKFNNAILIAHNGKKFDFRILSNAADKCKLFNLYLESCVGCIDSIAVMKSKIPKLPKYSQPYLAEHVCNKNYNAHNALDDVSMLNEILKAAK
;
A
#
# COMPACT_ATOMS: atom_id res chain seq x y z
N MET A 1 -34.46 -3.71 -11.95
CA MET A 1 -33.00 -3.56 -12.15
C MET A 1 -32.34 -3.59 -10.79
N PRO A 2 -31.31 -4.41 -10.54
CA PRO A 2 -30.69 -4.43 -9.23
C PRO A 2 -29.94 -3.12 -8.97
N LEU A 3 -30.09 -2.60 -7.75
CA LEU A 3 -29.55 -1.35 -7.21
C LEU A 3 -28.01 -1.20 -7.38
N PHE A 4 -27.32 -2.29 -7.73
CA PHE A 4 -25.89 -2.39 -7.98
C PHE A 4 -25.43 -1.61 -9.23
N ILE A 5 -26.28 -1.52 -10.27
CA ILE A 5 -25.94 -0.80 -11.51
C ILE A 5 -25.91 0.72 -11.30
N GLN A 6 -26.70 1.25 -10.34
CA GLN A 6 -26.68 2.67 -10.00
C GLN A 6 -25.40 3.10 -9.23
N ILE A 7 -24.66 2.16 -8.63
CA ILE A 7 -23.44 2.44 -7.85
C ILE A 7 -22.19 2.38 -8.75
N LEU A 8 -22.25 1.64 -9.87
CA LEU A 8 -21.18 1.59 -10.87
C LEU A 8 -20.90 2.94 -11.53
N ASP A 9 -21.79 3.93 -11.40
CA ASP A 9 -21.56 5.27 -11.92
C ASP A 9 -20.55 6.09 -11.09
N GLN A 10 -20.21 5.65 -9.86
CA GLN A 10 -19.29 6.38 -8.97
C GLN A 10 -18.01 5.63 -8.55
N ALA A 11 -17.78 4.39 -8.99
CA ALA A 11 -16.60 3.62 -8.58
C ALA A 11 -15.70 3.17 -9.76
N LYS A 12 -14.46 3.66 -9.73
CA LYS A 12 -13.37 3.50 -10.71
C LYS A 12 -12.94 2.03 -10.98
N LEU A 13 -13.14 1.57 -12.21
CA LEU A 13 -12.71 0.26 -12.77
C LEU A 13 -11.43 0.32 -13.63
N VAL A 14 -10.58 -0.71 -13.69
CA VAL A 14 -9.19 -0.70 -14.24
C VAL A 14 -8.81 -0.92 -15.73
N LYS A 15 -8.32 0.02 -16.57
CA LYS A 15 -7.36 -0.30 -17.70
C LYS A 15 -6.21 0.73 -17.93
N LEU A 16 -4.99 0.27 -18.19
CA LEU A 16 -3.77 1.10 -18.34
C LEU A 16 -3.81 2.05 -19.56
N PRO A 17 -3.51 3.36 -19.42
CA PRO A 17 -3.45 4.27 -20.56
C PRO A 17 -2.08 4.88 -20.87
N ILE A 18 -2.08 5.43 -22.09
CA ILE A 18 -1.09 6.17 -22.88
C ILE A 18 -0.74 7.55 -22.28
N GLU A 19 0.47 8.02 -22.62
CA GLU A 19 1.16 9.26 -22.24
C GLU A 19 0.33 10.54 -22.16
N GLN A 20 0.64 11.36 -21.14
CA GLN A 20 0.74 12.83 -21.26
C GLN A 20 1.87 13.36 -20.35
N GLN A 21 2.66 14.31 -20.87
CA GLN A 21 3.82 14.92 -20.22
C GLN A 21 3.47 16.03 -19.21
N PRO A 22 4.25 16.24 -18.14
CA PRO A 22 4.13 17.42 -17.30
C PRO A 22 5.13 18.52 -17.70
N PHE A 23 4.62 19.75 -17.87
CA PHE A 23 5.41 20.98 -17.85
C PHE A 23 6.07 21.18 -16.48
N GLY A 24 7.40 21.31 -16.44
CA GLY A 24 8.17 21.65 -15.25
C GLY A 24 8.90 22.99 -15.41
N LEU A 25 8.77 23.88 -14.42
CA LEU A 25 9.52 25.14 -14.34
C LEU A 25 11.04 24.90 -14.35
N GLN A 26 11.78 25.76 -15.05
CA GLN A 26 13.23 25.65 -15.21
C GLN A 26 14.00 25.93 -13.91
N LYS A 27 14.75 24.92 -13.43
CA LYS A 27 15.57 24.93 -12.20
C LYS A 27 16.92 25.68 -12.31
N HIS A 28 17.12 26.51 -13.33
CA HIS A 28 18.43 27.14 -13.60
C HIS A 28 18.69 28.45 -12.81
N LEU A 29 17.70 28.95 -12.07
CA LEU A 29 17.86 30.15 -11.25
C LEU A 29 18.54 29.79 -9.92
N HIS A 30 19.71 30.38 -9.67
CA HIS A 30 20.49 30.23 -8.44
C HIS A 30 19.83 31.03 -7.30
N TYR A 31 19.15 30.34 -6.38
CA TYR A 31 18.48 30.95 -5.21
C TYR A 31 19.36 31.02 -3.95
N GLY A 32 20.65 30.66 -4.07
CA GLY A 32 21.59 30.50 -2.97
C GLY A 32 22.09 31.80 -2.31
N GLU A 33 21.90 32.95 -2.96
CA GLU A 33 22.45 34.24 -2.50
C GLU A 33 21.39 35.31 -2.23
N SER A 34 20.11 34.94 -2.19
CA SER A 34 19.05 35.92 -1.90
C SER A 34 19.05 36.35 -0.43
N GLU A 35 18.78 37.63 -0.14
CA GLU A 35 18.51 38.12 1.22
C GLU A 35 17.39 37.31 1.91
N SER A 36 16.44 36.79 1.13
CA SER A 36 15.37 35.92 1.62
C SER A 36 15.88 34.59 2.19
N LEU A 37 17.04 34.09 1.73
CA LEU A 37 17.66 32.88 2.24
C LEU A 37 18.38 33.15 3.56
N ASP A 38 19.12 34.26 3.64
CA ASP A 38 19.81 34.69 4.87
C ASP A 38 18.83 34.88 6.02
N TYR A 39 17.70 35.56 5.77
CA TYR A 39 16.64 35.70 6.76
C TYR A 39 16.07 34.34 7.22
N ARG A 40 15.80 33.43 6.28
CA ARG A 40 15.27 32.09 6.61
C ARG A 40 16.28 31.25 7.40
N LEU A 41 17.57 31.34 7.06
CA LEU A 41 18.65 30.66 7.77
C LEU A 41 18.77 31.17 9.21
N LYS A 42 18.86 32.49 9.39
CA LYS A 42 18.93 33.13 10.71
C LYS A 42 17.69 32.82 11.56
N ALA A 43 16.50 32.94 10.98
CA ALA A 43 15.24 32.57 11.63
C ALA A 43 15.18 31.09 12.03
N THR A 44 15.71 30.20 11.17
CA THR A 44 15.77 28.76 11.46
C THR A 44 16.74 28.48 12.60
N ALA A 45 17.92 29.10 12.58
CA ALA A 45 18.91 28.96 13.65
C ALA A 45 18.36 29.45 15.00
N ALA A 46 17.75 30.63 15.05
CA ALA A 46 17.10 31.16 16.25
C ALA A 46 15.98 30.23 16.74
N CYS A 47 15.11 29.75 15.85
CA CYS A 47 14.05 28.81 16.20
C CYS A 47 14.57 27.47 16.75
N ILE A 48 15.71 26.99 16.25
CA ILE A 48 16.37 25.77 16.74
C ILE A 48 17.05 26.01 18.09
N ASN A 49 17.66 27.16 18.32
CA ASN A 49 18.42 27.40 19.55
C ASN A 49 17.51 27.88 20.69
N GLU A 50 16.65 28.85 20.42
CA GLU A 50 15.85 29.59 21.41
C GLU A 50 14.38 29.17 21.42
N GLY A 51 13.92 28.42 20.41
CA GLY A 51 12.50 28.10 20.22
C GLY A 51 11.75 29.20 19.48
N ARG A 52 10.45 29.04 19.24
CA ARG A 52 9.61 30.01 18.51
C ARG A 52 9.39 31.30 19.28
N SER A 53 9.66 31.30 20.58
CA SER A 53 9.62 32.49 21.43
C SER A 53 10.58 33.61 20.98
N TYR A 54 11.66 33.28 20.24
CA TYR A 54 12.57 34.28 19.63
C TYR A 54 11.81 35.35 18.83
N LEU A 55 10.75 34.96 18.13
CA LEU A 55 9.93 35.85 17.33
C LEU A 55 9.29 36.93 18.20
N SER A 56 8.81 36.58 19.39
CA SER A 56 8.19 37.53 20.31
C SER A 56 9.21 38.47 20.95
N GLU A 57 10.46 38.03 21.11
CA GLU A 57 11.57 38.84 21.61
C GLU A 57 12.04 39.84 20.54
N THR A 58 12.26 39.37 19.30
CA THR A 58 12.63 40.24 18.18
C THR A 58 11.61 41.37 17.97
N PHE A 59 10.30 41.08 18.08
CA PHE A 59 9.26 42.11 17.96
C PHE A 59 9.39 43.17 19.06
N LYS A 60 9.61 42.76 20.32
CA LYS A 60 9.79 43.68 21.44
C LYS A 60 11.02 44.58 21.27
N GLU A 61 12.14 44.01 20.83
CA GLU A 61 13.39 44.74 20.60
C GLU A 61 13.24 45.83 19.53
N HIS A 62 12.38 45.60 18.53
CA HIS A 62 12.08 46.56 17.47
C HIS A 62 10.91 47.50 17.82
N GLY A 63 10.45 47.51 19.09
CA GLY A 63 9.34 48.35 19.54
C GLY A 63 7.98 47.95 18.97
N LEU A 64 7.85 46.74 18.43
CA LEU A 64 6.62 46.20 17.87
C LEU A 64 5.89 45.33 18.90
N SER A 65 4.57 45.39 18.90
CA SER A 65 3.76 44.47 19.71
C SER A 65 3.79 43.07 19.08
N PRO A 66 4.14 42.01 19.84
CA PRO A 66 4.08 40.64 19.33
C PRO A 66 2.66 40.18 18.98
N GLY A 67 1.64 40.88 19.48
CA GLY A 67 0.23 40.53 19.28
C GLY A 67 -0.29 39.48 20.27
N SER A 68 -1.60 39.52 20.53
CA SER A 68 -2.29 38.67 21.51
C SER A 68 -2.35 37.18 21.11
N TYR A 69 -2.21 36.86 19.83
CA TYR A 69 -2.27 35.49 19.31
C TYR A 69 -0.89 34.82 19.18
N THR A 70 0.13 35.60 18.83
CA THR A 70 1.48 35.10 18.54
C THR A 70 2.13 34.53 19.79
N VAL A 71 1.99 35.20 20.93
CA VAL A 71 2.60 34.79 22.20
C VAL A 71 2.06 33.43 22.67
N PRO A 72 0.72 33.21 22.80
CA PRO A 72 0.20 31.89 23.16
C PRO A 72 0.55 30.78 22.15
N TYR A 73 0.56 31.10 20.85
CA TYR A 73 0.89 30.13 19.81
C TYR A 73 2.34 29.67 19.89
N ASN A 74 3.28 30.61 20.07
CA ASN A 74 4.70 30.31 20.21
C ASN A 74 4.96 29.42 21.44
N LEU A 75 4.38 29.79 22.59
CA LEU A 75 4.48 29.00 23.82
C LEU A 75 3.98 27.56 23.62
N LYS A 76 2.80 27.38 23.00
CA LYS A 76 2.26 26.04 22.70
C LYS A 76 3.21 25.24 21.83
N LYS A 77 3.80 25.85 20.81
CA LYS A 77 4.71 25.16 19.88
C LYS A 77 6.05 24.79 20.52
N ASP A 78 6.53 25.62 21.45
CA ASP A 78 7.74 25.34 22.23
C ASP A 78 7.50 24.18 23.20
N MET A 79 6.34 24.15 23.89
CA MET A 79 5.94 23.00 24.71
C MET A 79 5.84 21.69 23.90
N GLU A 80 5.24 21.73 22.70
CA GLU A 80 5.18 20.57 21.80
C GLU A 80 6.58 20.10 21.39
N ARG A 81 7.51 21.04 21.17
CA ARG A 81 8.90 20.75 20.81
C ARG A 81 9.64 20.08 21.95
N GLU A 82 9.54 20.59 23.17
CA GLU A 82 10.14 20.00 24.37
C GLU A 82 9.65 18.59 24.61
N CYS A 83 8.33 18.36 24.51
CA CYS A 83 7.74 17.02 24.61
C CYS A 83 8.32 16.06 23.56
N ARG A 84 8.50 16.51 22.31
CA ARG A 84 9.15 15.71 21.25
C ARG A 84 10.62 15.44 21.55
N GLN A 85 11.37 16.40 22.06
CA GLN A 85 12.78 16.22 22.43
C GLN A 85 12.94 15.23 23.58
N GLN A 86 12.13 15.36 24.64
CA GLN A 86 12.10 14.42 25.76
C GLN A 86 11.75 13.01 25.30
N LYS A 87 10.78 12.85 24.40
CA LYS A 87 10.48 11.53 23.79
C LYS A 87 11.63 11.00 22.93
N ALA A 88 12.33 11.87 22.20
CA ALA A 88 13.45 11.47 21.34
C ALA A 88 14.70 11.07 22.13
N THR A 89 14.85 11.52 23.39
CA THR A 89 15.97 11.14 24.25
C THR A 89 15.74 9.82 25.00
N GLN A 90 14.52 9.29 25.02
CA GLN A 90 14.19 8.01 25.65
C GLN A 90 14.97 6.85 25.02
N LEU A 91 15.40 5.91 25.85
CA LEU A 91 16.27 4.79 25.48
C LEU A 91 15.63 3.90 24.41
N ASP A 92 14.33 3.61 24.54
CA ASP A 92 13.54 2.82 23.59
C ASP A 92 13.52 3.45 22.19
N LYS A 93 13.37 4.77 22.10
CA LYS A 93 13.38 5.51 20.82
C LYS A 93 14.79 5.57 20.22
N LYS A 94 15.82 5.72 21.03
CA LYS A 94 17.23 5.65 20.58
C LYS A 94 17.57 4.27 20.04
N LEU A 95 17.21 3.21 20.77
CA LEU A 95 17.40 1.82 20.35
C LEU A 95 16.65 1.53 19.05
N ARG A 96 15.38 1.94 18.95
CA ARG A 96 14.60 1.77 17.71
C ARG A 96 15.22 2.55 16.54
N ARG A 97 15.77 3.74 16.77
CA ARG A 97 16.46 4.51 15.73
C ARG A 97 17.75 3.83 15.25
N LEU A 98 18.52 3.23 16.16
CA LEU A 98 19.71 2.45 15.83
C LEU A 98 19.34 1.20 15.04
N GLN A 99 18.33 0.46 15.48
CA GLN A 99 17.80 -0.71 14.77
C GLN A 99 17.32 -0.34 13.36
N LEU A 100 16.54 0.73 13.22
CA LEU A 100 16.10 1.24 11.91
C LEU A 100 17.25 1.76 11.04
N LYS A 101 18.40 2.14 11.63
CA LYS A 101 19.59 2.55 10.90
C LYS A 101 20.33 1.30 10.40
N GLU A 102 20.46 0.29 11.25
CA GLU A 102 21.05 -1.00 10.91
C GLU A 102 20.24 -1.72 9.83
N GLU A 103 18.92 -1.84 9.99
CA GLU A 103 17.99 -2.36 8.98
C GLU A 103 18.18 -1.65 7.62
N ARG A 104 18.34 -0.31 7.64
CA ARG A 104 18.59 0.48 6.43
C ARG A 104 19.98 0.24 5.82
N MET A 105 21.02 0.10 6.65
CA MET A 105 22.38 -0.20 6.17
C MET A 105 22.44 -1.58 5.54
N THR A 106 21.82 -2.58 6.15
CA THR A 106 21.74 -3.95 5.63
C THR A 106 20.92 -4.00 4.35
N SER A 107 19.78 -3.31 4.29
CA SER A 107 18.98 -3.18 3.08
C SER A 107 19.72 -2.44 1.96
N LYS A 108 20.45 -1.37 2.28
CA LYS A 108 21.27 -0.62 1.31
C LYS A 108 22.40 -1.49 0.76
N GLY A 109 23.13 -2.21 1.61
CA GLY A 109 24.19 -3.13 1.18
C GLY A 109 23.66 -4.29 0.32
N ALA A 110 22.47 -4.82 0.64
CA ALA A 110 21.83 -5.85 -0.17
C ALA A 110 21.37 -5.31 -1.54
N CYS A 111 20.84 -4.09 -1.60
CA CYS A 111 20.51 -3.42 -2.86
C CYS A 111 21.78 -3.10 -3.67
N GLU A 112 22.83 -2.55 -3.07
CA GLU A 112 24.11 -2.25 -3.73
C GLU A 112 24.81 -3.52 -4.27
N ALA A 113 24.68 -4.66 -3.58
CA ALA A 113 25.18 -5.95 -4.07
C ALA A 113 24.38 -6.49 -5.27
N SER A 114 23.10 -6.14 -5.37
CA SER A 114 22.22 -6.54 -6.48
C SER A 114 22.26 -5.57 -7.67
N GLU A 115 22.46 -4.28 -7.41
CA GLU A 115 22.30 -3.18 -8.38
C GLU A 115 23.66 -2.57 -8.79
N GLY A 116 24.73 -2.86 -8.06
CA GLY A 116 26.02 -2.19 -8.17
C GLY A 116 26.15 -0.98 -7.23
N ALA A 117 27.37 -0.48 -7.03
CA ALA A 117 27.65 0.65 -6.15
C ALA A 117 26.97 1.93 -6.65
N THR A 118 25.95 2.41 -5.93
CA THR A 118 25.18 3.61 -6.34
C THR A 118 25.88 4.93 -5.96
N TYR A 119 26.78 4.91 -4.96
CA TYR A 119 27.52 6.08 -4.50
C TYR A 119 28.92 5.66 -4.06
N ASP A 120 29.93 6.09 -4.81
CA ASP A 120 31.33 6.08 -4.37
C ASP A 120 31.95 7.48 -4.58
N SER A 121 32.97 7.78 -3.80
CA SER A 121 33.82 8.96 -3.97
C SER A 121 34.42 8.90 -5.38
N GLU A 122 34.35 9.99 -6.15
CA GLU A 122 34.93 10.05 -7.51
C GLU A 122 34.24 9.19 -8.59
N ILE A 123 33.04 8.63 -8.35
CA ILE A 123 32.29 7.87 -9.37
C ILE A 123 32.00 8.67 -10.66
N SER A 124 32.07 10.00 -10.59
CA SER A 124 31.89 10.92 -11.72
C SER A 124 33.12 11.01 -12.65
N LEU A 125 34.26 10.42 -12.30
CA LEU A 125 35.52 10.53 -13.05
C LEU A 125 35.96 9.21 -13.72
N GLY A 126 35.27 8.10 -13.42
CA GLY A 126 35.74 6.75 -13.75
C GLY A 126 35.18 6.12 -15.03
N ASP A 127 34.08 6.64 -15.59
CA ASP A 127 33.39 5.95 -16.68
C ASP A 127 33.23 6.86 -17.91
N LYS A 128 33.97 6.55 -18.98
CA LYS A 128 33.93 7.29 -20.25
C LYS A 128 32.80 6.84 -21.19
N ASP A 129 32.04 5.80 -20.82
CA ASP A 129 31.04 5.19 -21.69
C ASP A 129 29.61 5.11 -21.11
N ALA A 130 29.35 5.73 -19.95
CA ALA A 130 27.97 5.91 -19.50
C ALA A 130 27.34 7.06 -20.30
N ASP A 131 26.30 6.79 -21.11
CA ASP A 131 25.57 7.81 -21.87
C ASP A 131 24.85 8.78 -20.92
N ILE A 132 25.54 9.88 -20.58
CA ILE A 132 25.14 10.91 -19.62
C ILE A 132 23.97 11.76 -20.13
N HIS A 133 23.53 11.58 -21.38
CA HIS A 133 22.53 12.42 -22.02
C HIS A 133 21.09 11.90 -21.88
N GLN A 134 20.88 10.66 -21.42
CA GLN A 134 19.55 10.11 -21.19
C GLN A 134 19.38 9.50 -19.80
N ILE A 135 18.66 10.23 -18.94
CA ILE A 135 18.07 9.64 -17.74
C ILE A 135 17.04 8.61 -18.22
N PRO A 136 17.11 7.34 -17.81
CA PRO A 136 16.07 6.37 -18.14
C PRO A 136 14.72 6.89 -17.62
N ASN A 137 13.71 6.85 -18.50
CA ASN A 137 12.37 7.35 -18.16
C ASN A 137 11.90 6.74 -16.83
N ALA A 138 11.44 7.60 -15.91
CA ALA A 138 10.91 7.16 -14.63
C ALA A 138 9.84 6.08 -14.88
N THR A 139 9.99 4.92 -14.24
CA THR A 139 9.03 3.84 -14.40
C THR A 139 7.66 4.36 -13.92
N PRO A 140 6.65 4.44 -14.80
CA PRO A 140 5.37 5.01 -14.43
C PRO A 140 4.77 4.17 -13.30
N LYS A 141 4.33 4.81 -12.21
CA LYS A 141 3.61 4.11 -11.15
C LYS A 141 2.32 3.53 -11.76
N PRO A 142 2.00 2.25 -11.53
CA PRO A 142 0.76 1.68 -12.05
C PRO A 142 -0.43 2.47 -11.50
N THR A 143 -1.28 2.97 -12.39
CA THR A 143 -2.45 3.78 -12.05
C THR A 143 -3.74 3.04 -12.32
N PHE A 144 -4.71 3.29 -11.45
CA PHE A 144 -6.05 2.73 -11.52
C PHE A 144 -7.01 3.70 -12.26
N SER A 145 -7.43 3.41 -13.51
CA SER A 145 -8.35 4.21 -14.37
C SER A 145 -9.87 3.88 -14.23
N LYS A 146 -10.72 4.06 -15.26
CA LYS A 146 -12.15 3.64 -15.30
C LYS A 146 -12.32 2.64 -16.47
N VAL A 147 -12.99 1.49 -16.30
CA VAL A 147 -13.38 0.60 -17.41
C VAL A 147 -14.71 1.10 -17.92
N GLU A 148 -14.72 1.52 -19.17
CA GLU A 148 -15.91 1.96 -19.89
C GLU A 148 -16.58 0.75 -20.57
N GLY A 149 -17.90 0.79 -20.75
CA GLY A 149 -18.61 -0.21 -21.56
C GLY A 149 -19.10 -1.47 -20.85
N LEU A 150 -19.07 -1.55 -19.51
CA LEU A 150 -19.70 -2.64 -18.75
C LEU A 150 -21.21 -2.43 -18.48
N ILE A 151 -21.78 -1.36 -19.03
CA ILE A 151 -23.19 -1.03 -18.87
C ILE A 151 -23.97 -1.94 -19.82
N ASN A 152 -24.78 -2.86 -19.28
CA ASN A 152 -25.62 -3.86 -19.97
C ASN A 152 -25.02 -5.25 -20.25
N THR A 153 -23.89 -5.62 -19.65
CA THR A 153 -23.37 -7.00 -19.74
C THR A 153 -23.66 -7.82 -18.48
N THR A 154 -23.99 -9.10 -18.65
CA THR A 154 -24.02 -10.04 -17.53
C THR A 154 -22.61 -10.19 -16.97
N THR A 155 -22.46 -9.87 -15.69
CA THR A 155 -21.18 -9.73 -15.01
C THR A 155 -21.21 -10.56 -13.75
N SER A 156 -20.14 -11.30 -13.49
CA SER A 156 -20.00 -12.11 -12.28
C SER A 156 -19.01 -11.45 -11.35
N PHE A 157 -19.47 -11.08 -10.16
CA PHE A 157 -18.60 -10.51 -9.13
C PHE A 157 -17.96 -11.64 -8.33
N ILE A 158 -16.64 -11.65 -8.29
CA ILE A 158 -15.84 -12.67 -7.65
C ILE A 158 -15.12 -12.02 -6.48
N ILE A 159 -15.54 -12.36 -5.27
CA ILE A 159 -14.94 -11.85 -4.04
C ILE A 159 -13.74 -12.73 -3.73
N MET A 160 -12.56 -12.13 -3.59
CA MET A 160 -11.31 -12.84 -3.36
C MET A 160 -10.52 -12.22 -2.21
N ASP A 161 -9.66 -13.04 -1.63
CA ASP A 161 -8.69 -12.68 -0.59
C ASP A 161 -7.43 -13.53 -0.75
N LEU A 162 -6.28 -12.96 -0.38
CA LEU A 162 -4.99 -13.62 -0.42
C LEU A 162 -4.33 -13.61 0.96
N GLU A 163 -3.94 -14.78 1.44
CA GLU A 163 -2.93 -14.86 2.50
C GLU A 163 -1.54 -14.80 1.88
N THR A 164 -0.62 -14.11 2.57
CA THR A 164 0.74 -13.88 2.08
C THR A 164 1.81 -14.05 3.16
N THR A 165 3.06 -14.15 2.71
CA THR A 165 4.21 -14.31 3.61
C THR A 165 4.51 -13.10 4.51
N ASP A 166 4.10 -11.91 4.10
CA ASP A 166 4.20 -10.63 4.86
C ASP A 166 3.28 -9.60 4.18
N LEU A 167 3.28 -8.37 4.69
CA LEU A 167 2.76 -7.18 4.04
C LEU A 167 3.70 -6.70 2.92
N ILE A 168 3.19 -5.87 2.01
CA ILE A 168 4.03 -5.13 1.06
C ILE A 168 4.84 -4.08 1.82
N ARG A 169 6.16 -4.26 1.93
CA ARG A 169 7.08 -3.34 2.61
C ARG A 169 8.17 -2.89 1.64
N GLN A 170 8.46 -1.58 1.60
CA GLN A 170 9.53 -1.02 0.75
C GLN A 170 9.47 -1.47 -0.72
N ASN A 171 8.25 -1.65 -1.26
CA ASN A 171 7.97 -2.20 -2.60
C ASN A 171 8.37 -3.67 -2.83
N VAL A 172 8.82 -4.40 -1.80
CA VAL A 172 8.96 -5.85 -1.86
C VAL A 172 7.57 -6.48 -1.83
N ILE A 173 7.28 -7.32 -2.83
CA ILE A 173 6.00 -8.02 -2.96
C ILE A 173 6.11 -9.37 -2.25
N PRO A 174 5.25 -9.67 -1.25
CA PRO A 174 5.26 -10.94 -0.55
C PRO A 174 4.78 -12.08 -1.47
N HIS A 175 5.07 -13.32 -1.08
CA HIS A 175 4.55 -14.48 -1.82
C HIS A 175 3.16 -14.85 -1.31
N ILE A 176 2.32 -15.34 -2.23
CA ILE A 176 0.99 -15.88 -1.91
C ILE A 176 1.16 -17.23 -1.22
N THR A 177 0.40 -17.45 -0.14
CA THR A 177 0.34 -18.71 0.61
C THR A 177 -1.05 -19.34 0.59
N GLN A 178 -2.10 -18.55 0.34
CA GLN A 178 -3.45 -19.04 0.08
C GLN A 178 -4.15 -18.12 -0.92
N ILE A 179 -4.95 -18.72 -1.80
CA ILE A 179 -5.92 -18.01 -2.63
C ILE A 179 -7.30 -18.49 -2.20
N ALA A 180 -8.23 -17.58 -1.95
CA ALA A 180 -9.64 -17.91 -1.77
C ALA A 180 -10.51 -16.98 -2.61
N ALA A 181 -11.60 -17.53 -3.15
CA ALA A 181 -12.61 -16.75 -3.84
C ALA A 181 -14.00 -17.38 -3.77
N VAL A 182 -15.02 -16.54 -3.75
CA VAL A 182 -16.44 -16.92 -3.85
C VAL A 182 -17.16 -16.04 -4.87
N VAL A 183 -18.18 -16.58 -5.50
CA VAL A 183 -19.05 -15.79 -6.38
C VAL A 183 -20.05 -15.01 -5.52
N GLU A 184 -20.22 -13.72 -5.80
CA GLU A 184 -21.24 -12.91 -5.13
C GLU A 184 -22.63 -13.52 -5.39
N HIS A 185 -23.45 -13.58 -4.34
CA HIS A 185 -24.80 -14.17 -4.39
C HIS A 185 -24.92 -15.67 -4.72
N ASP A 186 -23.83 -16.38 -5.04
CA ASP A 186 -23.82 -17.84 -5.23
C ASP A 186 -22.87 -18.51 -4.22
N THR A 187 -23.45 -19.21 -3.25
CA THR A 187 -22.71 -19.91 -2.19
C THR A 187 -22.17 -21.28 -2.62
N GLY A 188 -22.52 -21.79 -3.80
CA GLY A 188 -22.06 -23.09 -4.29
C GLY A 188 -20.72 -23.03 -5.02
N SER A 189 -20.40 -21.88 -5.62
CA SER A 189 -19.20 -21.69 -6.43
C SER A 189 -18.08 -21.02 -5.61
N GLN A 190 -17.18 -21.85 -5.06
CA GLN A 190 -15.98 -21.38 -4.35
C GLN A 190 -14.70 -21.93 -4.98
N PHE A 191 -13.60 -21.20 -4.79
CA PHE A 191 -12.24 -21.63 -5.10
C PHE A 191 -11.38 -21.40 -3.86
N SER A 192 -10.60 -22.40 -3.46
CA SER A 192 -9.50 -22.16 -2.52
C SER A 192 -8.38 -23.17 -2.72
N CYS A 193 -7.15 -22.68 -2.64
CA CYS A 193 -5.97 -23.53 -2.58
C CYS A 193 -4.87 -22.86 -1.75
N TYR A 194 -4.04 -23.70 -1.14
CA TYR A 194 -2.80 -23.25 -0.53
C TYR A 194 -1.68 -23.25 -1.57
N VAL A 195 -0.70 -22.38 -1.37
CA VAL A 195 0.40 -22.15 -2.30
C VAL A 195 1.72 -22.29 -1.58
N VAL A 196 2.67 -23.02 -2.18
CA VAL A 196 4.03 -23.15 -1.64
C VAL A 196 4.80 -21.85 -1.86
N PRO A 197 5.17 -21.12 -0.79
CA PRO A 197 5.94 -19.90 -0.93
C PRO A 197 7.42 -20.21 -1.17
N LYS A 198 8.09 -19.36 -1.96
CA LYS A 198 9.57 -19.38 -2.10
C LYS A 198 10.29 -18.37 -1.17
N ALA A 199 9.54 -17.63 -0.37
CA ALA A 199 10.04 -16.58 0.51
C ALA A 199 9.74 -17.01 1.96
N PRO A 200 10.58 -16.60 2.93
CA PRO A 200 10.31 -16.89 4.33
C PRO A 200 9.01 -16.22 4.78
N MET A 201 8.28 -16.91 5.65
CA MET A 201 7.17 -16.33 6.38
C MET A 201 7.69 -15.32 7.41
N SER A 202 7.06 -14.16 7.49
CA SER A 202 7.31 -13.21 8.59
C SER A 202 6.55 -13.67 9.84
N SER A 203 7.13 -13.47 11.03
CA SER A 203 6.46 -13.87 12.29
C SER A 203 5.07 -13.26 12.42
N GLY A 204 4.91 -12.00 12.00
CA GLY A 204 3.61 -11.32 12.02
C GLY A 204 2.58 -11.95 11.09
N ALA A 205 2.98 -12.52 9.95
CA ALA A 205 2.06 -13.25 9.08
C ALA A 205 1.70 -14.62 9.65
N GLU A 206 2.64 -15.33 10.27
CA GLU A 206 2.37 -16.61 10.94
C GLU A 206 1.41 -16.44 12.12
N ASP A 207 1.65 -15.43 12.97
CA ASP A 207 0.82 -15.13 14.15
C ASP A 207 -0.64 -14.82 13.77
N ILE A 208 -0.83 -14.19 12.62
CA ILE A 208 -2.12 -13.69 12.16
C ILE A 208 -2.89 -14.77 11.41
N THR A 209 -2.24 -15.46 10.46
CA THR A 209 -2.90 -16.41 9.55
C THR A 209 -2.89 -17.85 10.07
N GLY A 210 -1.99 -18.15 11.01
CA GLY A 210 -1.68 -19.52 11.44
C GLY A 210 -1.00 -20.38 10.36
N ILE A 211 -0.65 -19.80 9.21
CA ILE A 211 0.08 -20.48 8.14
C ILE A 211 1.58 -20.45 8.47
N MET A 212 2.24 -21.61 8.40
CA MET A 212 3.69 -21.75 8.56
C MET A 212 4.28 -22.53 7.41
N TRP A 213 5.51 -22.18 7.02
CA TRP A 213 6.28 -22.88 6.00
C TRP A 213 7.63 -23.31 6.58
N ASP A 214 7.84 -24.62 6.75
CA ASP A 214 9.06 -25.18 7.34
C ASP A 214 10.14 -25.53 6.28
N GLY A 215 9.94 -25.10 5.03
CA GLY A 215 10.80 -25.46 3.89
C GLY A 215 10.41 -26.76 3.18
N THR A 216 9.57 -27.59 3.81
CA THR A 216 9.11 -28.87 3.26
C THR A 216 7.59 -28.96 3.20
N ASN A 217 6.90 -28.57 4.27
CA ASN A 217 5.46 -28.67 4.44
C ASN A 217 4.87 -27.30 4.76
N LEU A 218 3.72 -27.02 4.13
CA LEU A 218 2.87 -25.92 4.55
C LEU A 218 1.93 -26.42 5.65
N ARG A 219 1.83 -25.67 6.74
CA ARG A 219 0.97 -26.01 7.87
C ARG A 219 -0.01 -24.88 8.14
N LEU A 220 -1.26 -25.23 8.45
CA LEU A 220 -2.25 -24.33 9.01
C LEU A 220 -2.53 -24.76 10.45
N ASN A 221 -2.27 -23.89 11.42
CA ASN A 221 -2.50 -24.16 12.84
C ASN A 221 -1.87 -25.49 13.29
N GLY A 222 -0.65 -25.75 12.82
CA GLY A 222 0.14 -26.96 13.11
C GLY A 222 -0.17 -28.18 12.22
N LYS A 223 -1.28 -28.19 11.49
CA LYS A 223 -1.69 -29.31 10.62
C LYS A 223 -1.15 -29.12 9.21
N VAL A 224 -0.54 -30.16 8.64
CA VAL A 224 -0.06 -30.13 7.25
C VAL A 224 -1.24 -29.99 6.29
N VAL A 225 -1.14 -29.07 5.35
CA VAL A 225 -2.13 -28.83 4.30
C VAL A 225 -1.52 -29.09 2.92
N ALA A 226 -2.33 -29.58 1.99
CA ALA A 226 -1.90 -29.74 0.60
C ALA A 226 -1.75 -28.35 -0.05
N ALA A 227 -0.57 -28.09 -0.62
CA ALA A 227 -0.25 -26.81 -1.25
C ALA A 227 0.29 -27.04 -2.67
N LEU A 228 -0.06 -26.15 -3.58
CA LEU A 228 0.34 -26.19 -4.99
C LEU A 228 1.52 -25.25 -5.26
N PRO A 229 2.35 -25.53 -6.27
CA PRO A 229 3.26 -24.53 -6.82
C PRO A 229 2.48 -23.31 -7.33
N ILE A 230 3.04 -22.11 -7.16
CA ILE A 230 2.38 -20.84 -7.55
C ILE A 230 1.86 -20.83 -9.00
N PHE A 231 2.61 -21.41 -9.94
CA PHE A 231 2.18 -21.50 -11.34
C PHE A 231 0.87 -22.27 -11.49
N GLU A 232 0.75 -23.42 -10.83
CA GLU A 232 -0.43 -24.28 -10.89
C GLU A 232 -1.61 -23.65 -10.15
N ALA A 233 -1.36 -23.06 -8.98
CA ALA A 233 -2.38 -22.35 -8.21
C ALA A 233 -3.02 -21.20 -9.02
N LEU A 234 -2.20 -20.36 -9.65
CA LEU A 234 -2.68 -19.25 -10.48
C LEU A 234 -3.37 -19.74 -11.76
N SER A 235 -2.82 -20.76 -12.42
CA SER A 235 -3.44 -21.35 -13.61
C SER A 235 -4.84 -21.88 -13.29
N ASN A 236 -4.97 -22.64 -12.19
CA ASN A 236 -6.25 -23.18 -11.74
C ASN A 236 -7.23 -22.05 -11.37
N PHE A 237 -6.75 -20.99 -10.72
CA PHE A 237 -7.58 -19.85 -10.36
C PHE A 237 -8.10 -19.11 -11.60
N PHE A 238 -7.23 -18.78 -12.56
CA PHE A 238 -7.64 -18.06 -13.77
C PHE A 238 -8.54 -18.92 -14.68
N LEU A 239 -8.29 -20.21 -14.81
CA LEU A 239 -9.19 -21.13 -15.51
C LEU A 239 -10.55 -21.26 -14.80
N TRP A 240 -10.57 -21.19 -13.47
CA TRP A 240 -11.83 -21.16 -12.72
C TRP A 240 -12.60 -19.86 -12.99
N LEU A 241 -11.92 -18.70 -13.06
CA LEU A 241 -12.55 -17.42 -13.41
C LEU A 241 -13.18 -17.41 -14.82
N GLN A 242 -12.56 -18.09 -15.79
CA GLN A 242 -13.07 -18.19 -17.17
C GLN A 242 -14.42 -18.90 -17.28
N LYS A 243 -14.88 -19.61 -16.23
CA LYS A 243 -16.22 -20.20 -16.18
C LYS A 243 -17.33 -19.15 -16.05
N PHE A 244 -16.97 -17.91 -15.72
CA PHE A 244 -17.91 -16.85 -15.42
C PHE A 244 -17.88 -15.75 -16.47
N ASN A 245 -19.06 -15.24 -16.83
CA ASN A 245 -19.17 -14.14 -17.78
C ASN A 245 -18.67 -12.84 -17.15
N ASN A 246 -17.72 -12.19 -17.83
CA ASN A 246 -17.14 -10.92 -17.44
C ASN A 246 -16.75 -10.87 -15.95
N ALA A 247 -15.90 -11.80 -15.50
CA ALA A 247 -15.53 -11.88 -14.09
C ALA A 247 -14.89 -10.56 -13.60
N ILE A 248 -15.41 -10.00 -12.51
CA ILE A 248 -14.86 -8.82 -11.84
C ILE A 248 -14.39 -9.22 -10.45
N LEU A 249 -13.09 -9.03 -10.18
CA LEU A 249 -12.51 -9.35 -8.88
C LEU A 249 -12.83 -8.26 -7.85
N ILE A 250 -13.28 -8.64 -6.67
CA ILE A 250 -13.52 -7.76 -5.53
C ILE A 250 -12.62 -8.20 -4.39
N ALA A 251 -11.83 -7.29 -3.83
CA ALA A 251 -11.01 -7.55 -2.66
C ALA A 251 -11.05 -6.37 -1.70
N HIS A 252 -10.88 -6.63 -0.41
CA HIS A 252 -10.87 -5.60 0.62
C HIS A 252 -9.49 -4.94 0.71
N ASN A 253 -9.40 -3.63 0.45
CA ASN A 253 -8.11 -2.93 0.28
C ASN A 253 -7.26 -3.45 -0.91
N GLY A 254 -7.89 -4.14 -1.87
CA GLY A 254 -7.21 -4.84 -2.95
C GLY A 254 -6.33 -3.96 -3.83
N LYS A 255 -6.66 -2.67 -4.03
CA LYS A 255 -5.83 -1.76 -4.83
C LYS A 255 -4.45 -1.55 -4.22
N LYS A 256 -4.35 -1.63 -2.89
CA LYS A 256 -3.09 -1.47 -2.17
C LYS A 256 -2.39 -2.79 -1.90
N PHE A 257 -3.10 -3.92 -2.00
CA PHE A 257 -2.63 -5.23 -1.56
C PHE A 257 -2.88 -6.33 -2.61
N ASP A 258 -4.02 -7.01 -2.55
CA ASP A 258 -4.31 -8.25 -3.29
C ASP A 258 -4.05 -8.15 -4.79
N PHE A 259 -4.58 -7.11 -5.44
CA PHE A 259 -4.47 -6.95 -6.89
C PHE A 259 -3.01 -6.73 -7.33
N ARG A 260 -2.21 -6.08 -6.48
CA ARG A 260 -0.79 -5.87 -6.75
C ARG A 260 -0.01 -7.17 -6.66
N ILE A 261 -0.30 -7.97 -5.63
CA ILE A 261 0.35 -9.25 -5.38
C ILE A 261 -0.04 -10.25 -6.48
N LEU A 262 -1.33 -10.35 -6.81
CA LEU A 262 -1.83 -11.21 -7.88
C LEU A 262 -1.22 -10.83 -9.24
N SER A 263 -1.22 -9.54 -9.59
CA SER A 263 -0.63 -9.07 -10.85
C SER A 263 0.87 -9.35 -10.94
N ASN A 264 1.62 -9.13 -9.85
CA ASN A 264 3.05 -9.44 -9.81
C ASN A 264 3.30 -10.95 -9.93
N ALA A 265 2.54 -11.77 -9.22
CA ALA A 265 2.67 -13.21 -9.27
C ALA A 265 2.34 -13.76 -10.68
N ALA A 266 1.30 -13.24 -11.34
CA ALA A 266 0.94 -13.58 -12.71
C ALA A 266 2.05 -13.22 -13.71
N ASP A 267 2.64 -12.03 -13.61
CA ASP A 267 3.76 -11.61 -14.47
C ASP A 267 5.00 -12.50 -14.28
N LYS A 268 5.38 -12.75 -13.01
CA LYS A 268 6.52 -13.63 -12.69
C LYS A 268 6.31 -15.07 -13.16
N CYS A 269 5.06 -15.54 -13.18
CA CYS A 269 4.72 -16.88 -13.69
C CYS A 269 4.44 -16.93 -15.20
N LYS A 270 4.56 -15.80 -15.92
CA LYS A 270 4.23 -15.70 -17.37
C LYS A 270 2.77 -16.06 -17.68
N LEU A 271 1.87 -15.81 -16.74
CA LEU A 271 0.42 -16.04 -16.84
C LEU A 271 -0.39 -14.76 -17.03
N PHE A 272 0.26 -13.63 -17.34
CA PHE A 272 -0.40 -12.33 -17.41
C PHE A 272 -1.48 -12.27 -18.50
N ASN A 273 -1.27 -12.91 -19.65
CA ASN A 273 -2.30 -12.98 -20.70
C ASN A 273 -3.53 -13.76 -20.24
N LEU A 274 -3.32 -14.94 -19.63
CA LEU A 274 -4.40 -15.74 -19.05
C LEU A 274 -5.16 -14.95 -17.98
N TYR A 275 -4.45 -14.18 -17.15
CA TYR A 275 -5.06 -13.29 -16.17
C TYR A 275 -5.98 -12.24 -16.84
N LEU A 276 -5.51 -11.56 -17.88
CA LEU A 276 -6.28 -10.55 -18.62
C LEU A 276 -7.48 -11.14 -19.37
N GLU A 277 -7.37 -12.39 -19.85
CA GLU A 277 -8.48 -13.12 -20.49
C GLU A 277 -9.51 -13.62 -19.47
N SER A 278 -9.08 -13.86 -18.23
CA SER A 278 -9.92 -14.45 -17.18
C SER A 278 -10.78 -13.45 -16.42
N CYS A 279 -10.44 -12.16 -16.42
CA CYS A 279 -11.22 -11.14 -15.70
C CYS A 279 -11.19 -9.78 -16.42
N VAL A 280 -12.27 -9.02 -16.29
CA VAL A 280 -12.46 -7.73 -17.01
C VAL A 280 -12.06 -6.51 -16.18
N GLY A 281 -11.92 -6.69 -14.86
CA GLY A 281 -11.56 -5.61 -13.96
C GLY A 281 -11.55 -6.01 -12.49
N CYS A 282 -11.20 -5.04 -11.65
CA CYS A 282 -11.11 -5.21 -10.20
C CYS A 282 -11.80 -4.05 -9.47
N ILE A 283 -12.39 -4.34 -8.31
CA ILE A 283 -13.08 -3.40 -7.43
C ILE A 283 -12.47 -3.49 -6.03
N ASP A 284 -12.14 -2.33 -5.45
CA ASP A 284 -11.73 -2.25 -4.06
C ASP A 284 -12.97 -2.02 -3.18
N SER A 285 -13.27 -2.98 -2.30
CA SER A 285 -14.49 -2.91 -1.49
C SER A 285 -14.48 -1.73 -0.51
N ILE A 286 -13.32 -1.21 -0.08
CA ILE A 286 -13.28 -0.01 0.78
C ILE A 286 -13.87 1.19 0.06
N ALA A 287 -13.64 1.33 -1.24
CA ALA A 287 -14.21 2.42 -2.02
C ALA A 287 -15.74 2.30 -2.12
N VAL A 288 -16.25 1.07 -2.31
CA VAL A 288 -17.69 0.76 -2.32
C VAL A 288 -18.30 1.11 -0.95
N MET A 289 -17.69 0.63 0.14
CA MET A 289 -18.19 0.85 1.50
C MET A 289 -18.17 2.33 1.90
N LYS A 290 -17.16 3.10 1.50
CA LYS A 290 -17.12 4.56 1.75
C LYS A 290 -18.22 5.32 1.01
N SER A 291 -18.62 4.84 -0.17
CA SER A 291 -19.73 5.42 -0.93
C SER A 291 -21.06 5.07 -0.28
N LYS A 292 -21.23 3.81 0.15
CA LYS A 292 -22.45 3.29 0.77
C LYS A 292 -22.71 3.80 2.19
N ILE A 293 -21.69 3.72 3.04
CA ILE A 293 -21.78 4.05 4.47
C ILE A 293 -20.68 5.08 4.77
N PRO A 294 -20.88 6.35 4.41
CA PRO A 294 -19.86 7.38 4.57
C PRO A 294 -19.62 7.70 6.05
N LYS A 295 -18.44 8.28 6.34
CA LYS A 295 -18.05 8.83 7.66
C LYS A 295 -17.91 7.82 8.82
N LEU A 296 -17.72 6.53 8.54
CA LEU A 296 -17.29 5.59 9.57
C LEU A 296 -15.87 5.90 10.09
N PRO A 297 -15.57 5.63 11.37
CA PRO A 297 -14.25 5.85 11.95
C PRO A 297 -13.18 4.94 11.33
N LYS A 298 -13.57 3.73 10.91
CA LYS A 298 -12.71 2.73 10.28
C LYS A 298 -13.50 1.98 9.20
N TYR A 299 -12.76 1.38 8.27
CA TYR A 299 -13.29 0.52 7.21
C TYR A 299 -12.49 -0.78 7.13
N SER A 300 -11.90 -1.25 8.23
CA SER A 300 -11.31 -2.59 8.24
C SER A 300 -12.43 -3.63 8.21
N GLN A 301 -12.18 -4.76 7.56
CA GLN A 301 -13.20 -5.79 7.40
C GLN A 301 -13.79 -6.29 8.74
N PRO A 302 -13.01 -6.56 9.81
CA PRO A 302 -13.59 -6.91 11.11
C PRO A 302 -14.51 -5.83 11.69
N TYR A 303 -14.16 -4.55 11.51
CA TYR A 303 -15.00 -3.44 11.97
C TYR A 303 -16.31 -3.38 11.17
N LEU A 304 -16.25 -3.62 9.85
CA LEU A 304 -17.44 -3.64 9.01
C LEU A 304 -18.32 -4.86 9.29
N ALA A 305 -17.74 -6.03 9.57
CA ALA A 305 -18.47 -7.23 9.98
C ALA A 305 -19.29 -6.97 11.26
N GLU A 306 -18.65 -6.38 12.28
CA GLU A 306 -19.32 -6.02 13.52
C GLU A 306 -20.37 -4.93 13.27
N HIS A 307 -20.01 -3.85 12.58
CA HIS A 307 -20.87 -2.68 12.42
C HIS A 307 -22.08 -2.91 11.50
N VAL A 308 -21.92 -3.69 10.43
CA VAL A 308 -22.95 -3.89 9.40
C VAL A 308 -23.71 -5.20 9.63
N CYS A 309 -23.01 -6.26 10.02
CA CYS A 309 -23.59 -7.60 10.15
C CYS A 309 -23.82 -8.04 11.60
N ASN A 310 -23.33 -7.29 12.60
CA ASN A 310 -23.33 -7.67 14.01
C ASN A 310 -22.68 -9.06 14.24
N LYS A 311 -21.58 -9.32 13.53
CA LYS A 311 -20.84 -10.59 13.57
C LYS A 311 -19.36 -10.36 13.86
N ASN A 312 -18.80 -11.30 14.63
CA ASN A 312 -17.37 -11.56 14.69
C ASN A 312 -17.08 -12.82 13.87
N TYR A 313 -15.89 -12.89 13.29
CA TYR A 313 -15.46 -14.06 12.52
C TYR A 313 -13.96 -14.27 12.66
N ASN A 314 -13.51 -15.42 12.17
CA ASN A 314 -12.10 -15.77 12.12
C ASN A 314 -11.43 -14.98 10.98
N ALA A 315 -11.11 -13.71 11.24
CA ALA A 315 -10.34 -12.90 10.32
C ALA A 315 -8.94 -13.51 10.12
N HIS A 316 -8.37 -13.33 8.93
CA HIS A 316 -7.07 -13.89 8.53
C HIS A 316 -7.11 -15.38 8.22
N ASN A 317 -8.25 -15.80 7.69
CA ASN A 317 -8.41 -17.01 6.94
C ASN A 317 -9.10 -16.62 5.64
N ALA A 318 -8.39 -16.68 4.52
CA ALA A 318 -8.91 -16.20 3.25
C ALA A 318 -10.33 -16.71 2.88
N LEU A 319 -10.71 -17.95 3.25
CA LEU A 319 -12.07 -18.45 3.00
C LEU A 319 -13.14 -17.80 3.89
N ASP A 320 -12.82 -17.61 5.17
CA ASP A 320 -13.70 -16.91 6.11
C ASP A 320 -13.79 -15.41 5.76
N ASP A 321 -12.67 -14.82 5.31
CA ASP A 321 -12.60 -13.43 4.86
C ASP A 321 -13.45 -13.18 3.61
N VAL A 322 -13.36 -14.02 2.56
CA VAL A 322 -14.23 -13.82 1.37
C VAL A 322 -15.70 -14.05 1.68
N SER A 323 -16.01 -15.00 2.58
CA SER A 323 -17.37 -15.28 3.01
C SER A 323 -17.97 -14.11 3.79
N MET A 324 -17.22 -13.56 4.74
CA MET A 324 -17.65 -12.40 5.51
C MET A 324 -17.78 -11.16 4.62
N LEU A 325 -16.84 -10.93 3.70
CA LEU A 325 -16.93 -9.79 2.78
C LEU A 325 -18.18 -9.86 1.90
N ASN A 326 -18.58 -11.06 1.45
CA ASN A 326 -19.84 -11.28 0.72
C ASN A 326 -21.06 -10.90 1.56
N GLU A 327 -21.07 -11.24 2.86
CA GLU A 327 -22.16 -10.85 3.77
C GLU A 327 -22.20 -9.33 3.99
N ILE A 328 -21.06 -8.69 4.21
CA ILE A 328 -20.94 -7.24 4.40
C ILE A 328 -21.49 -6.51 3.17
N LEU A 329 -21.08 -6.92 1.97
CA LEU A 329 -21.53 -6.30 0.71
C LEU A 329 -23.04 -6.46 0.51
N LYS A 330 -23.61 -7.62 0.87
CA LYS A 330 -25.07 -7.86 0.82
C LYS A 330 -25.85 -7.02 1.83
N ALA A 331 -25.29 -6.82 3.02
CA ALA A 331 -25.94 -6.09 4.11
C ALA A 331 -25.82 -4.56 3.98
N ALA A 332 -24.80 -4.06 3.28
CA ALA A 332 -24.57 -2.63 3.05
C ALA A 332 -25.58 -2.05 2.04
N LYS A 333 -26.74 -1.61 2.52
CA LYS A 333 -27.81 -0.98 1.71
C LYS A 333 -27.51 0.47 1.37
#